data_AF-A0A4S8MCQ3-F1
#
_entry.id   AF-A0A4S8MCQ3-F1
#
_cell.length_a   1.000
_cell.length_b   1.000
_cell.length_c   1.000
_cell.angle_alpha   90.00
_cell.angle_beta   90.00
_cell.angle_gamma   90.00
#
_symmetry.space_group_name_H-M   'P 1'
#
loop_
_entity.id
_entity.type
_entity.pdbx_description
1 polymer ?
#
loop_
_entity_poly.entity_id
_entity_poly.type
_entity_poly.pdbx_seq_one_letter_code
_entity_poly.pdbx_strand_id
1 'polypeptide(L)' 'ITAHKSQGQTLTHAVVDLQSCRGAEMPYVMVSRVKSLDGLLLLRNFEKAKIQCRQSEDTRMEAKRLELLRLRT' A
#
# COMPACT_ATOMS: atom_id res chain seq x y z
N ILE A 1 5.05 3.01 14.78
CA ILE A 1 4.74 1.61 14.38
C ILE A 1 5.38 1.35 13.02
N THR A 2 5.91 0.15 12.73
CA THR A 2 6.37 -0.17 11.38
C THR A 2 5.19 -0.58 10.50
N ALA A 3 5.28 -0.38 9.20
CA ALA A 3 4.22 -0.76 8.26
C ALA A 3 3.82 -2.24 8.39
N HIS A 4 4.79 -3.15 8.50
CA HIS A 4 4.53 -4.58 8.78
C HIS A 4 3.74 -4.80 10.08
N LYS A 5 4.11 -4.14 11.18
CA LYS A 5 3.37 -4.27 12.45
C LYS A 5 1.98 -3.65 12.42
N SER A 6 1.75 -2.66 11.55
CA SER A 6 0.45 -2.01 11.39
C SER A 6 -0.51 -2.79 10.49
N GLN A 7 -0.04 -3.83 9.79
CA GLN A 7 -0.88 -4.60 8.86
C GLN A 7 -2.09 -5.20 9.58
N GLY A 8 -3.27 -5.03 8.98
CA GLY A 8 -4.54 -5.48 9.58
C GLY A 8 -5.13 -4.54 10.63
N GLN A 9 -4.40 -3.53 11.10
CA GLN A 9 -4.92 -2.55 12.06
C GLN A 9 -5.78 -1.49 11.38
N THR A 10 -6.72 -0.91 12.13
CA THR A 10 -7.48 0.27 11.73
C THR A 10 -7.17 1.40 12.70
N LEU A 11 -6.69 2.51 12.18
CA LEU A 11 -6.29 3.69 12.93
C LEU A 11 -7.26 4.84 12.62
N THR A 12 -7.54 5.68 13.62
CA THR A 12 -8.33 6.90 13.39
C THR A 12 -7.49 7.99 12.73
N HIS A 13 -6.23 8.12 13.17
CA HIS A 13 -5.26 9.07 12.63
C HIS A 13 -3.89 8.40 12.47
N ALA A 14 -3.14 8.79 11.44
CA ALA A 14 -1.77 8.30 11.22
C ALA A 14 -0.89 9.38 10.58
N VAL A 15 0.37 9.45 11.06
CA VAL A 15 1.44 10.19 10.41
C VAL A 15 2.33 9.19 9.66
N VAL A 16 2.50 9.39 8.36
CA VAL A 16 3.12 8.41 7.45
C VAL A 16 4.30 9.02 6.70
N ASP A 17 5.45 8.34 6.70
CA ASP A 17 6.61 8.69 5.86
C ASP A 17 6.67 7.80 4.62
N LEU A 18 6.09 8.28 3.52
CA LEU A 18 6.11 7.57 2.23
C LEU A 18 7.48 7.64 1.54
N GLN A 19 8.33 8.61 1.86
CA GLN A 19 9.63 8.72 1.18
C GLN A 19 10.58 7.60 1.62
N SER A 20 10.50 7.17 2.89
CA SER A 20 11.31 6.07 3.43
C SER A 20 10.81 4.68 3.05
N CYS A 21 9.68 4.57 2.35
CA CYS A 21 9.13 3.27 1.99
C CYS A 21 9.97 2.57 0.89
N ARG A 22 9.84 1.25 0.83
CA ARG A 22 10.44 0.38 -0.19
C ARG A 22 9.38 -0.53 -0.77
N GLY A 23 9.50 -0.83 -2.06
CA GLY A 23 8.55 -1.69 -2.77
C GLY A 23 7.21 -1.02 -3.05
N ALA A 24 6.36 -1.74 -3.80
CA ALA A 24 5.06 -1.23 -4.24
C ALA A 24 3.95 -1.36 -3.19
N GLU A 25 4.09 -2.30 -2.26
CA GLU A 25 3.01 -2.68 -1.32
C GLU A 25 2.99 -1.83 -0.05
N MET A 26 4.17 -1.41 0.42
CA MET A 26 4.32 -0.68 1.68
C MET A 26 3.58 0.66 1.73
N PRO A 27 3.62 1.53 0.69
CA PRO A 27 2.80 2.74 0.67
C PRO A 27 1.32 2.43 0.90
N TYR A 28 0.81 1.40 0.21
CA TYR A 28 -0.59 0.98 0.32
C TYR A 28 -0.91 0.49 1.73
N VAL A 29 -0.06 -0.36 2.32
CA VAL A 29 -0.27 -0.84 3.70
C VAL A 29 -0.35 0.34 4.68
N MET A 30 0.55 1.31 4.56
CA MET A 30 0.60 2.47 5.47
C MET A 30 -0.65 3.35 5.37
N VAL A 31 -1.08 3.72 4.16
CA VAL A 31 -2.21 4.64 3.97
C VAL A 31 -3.57 3.95 4.16
N SER A 32 -3.67 2.66 3.89
CA SER A 32 -4.92 1.89 4.08
C SER A 32 -5.28 1.61 5.54
N ARG A 33 -4.47 2.06 6.51
CA ARG A 33 -4.78 1.90 7.94
C ARG A 33 -5.79 2.94 8.42
N VAL A 34 -5.88 4.10 7.77
CA VAL A 34 -6.83 5.16 8.13
C VAL A 34 -8.11 5.06 7.30
N LYS A 35 -9.21 5.59 7.85
CA LYS A 35 -10.53 5.53 7.21
C LYS A 35 -10.85 6.72 6.30
N SER A 36 -10.12 7.83 6.44
CA SER A 36 -10.32 9.06 5.68
C SER A 36 -8.99 9.76 5.42
N LEU A 37 -8.97 10.64 4.42
CA LEU A 37 -7.82 11.49 4.13
C LEU A 37 -7.57 12.51 5.26
N ASP A 38 -8.61 12.99 5.94
CA ASP A 38 -8.48 13.88 7.10
C ASP A 38 -7.73 13.23 8.26
N GLY A 39 -7.79 11.90 8.37
CA GLY A 39 -7.01 11.13 9.34
C GLY A 39 -5.56 10.88 8.92
N LEU A 40 -5.13 11.31 7.73
CA LEU A 40 -3.80 11.04 7.18
C LEU A 40 -2.95 12.31 7.16
N LEU A 41 -1.80 12.25 7.80
CA LEU A 41 -0.75 13.26 7.64
C LEU A 41 0.49 12.63 7.00
N LEU A 42 1.00 13.27 5.96
CA LEU A 42 2.29 12.90 5.37
C LEU A 42 3.41 13.62 6.11
N LEU A 43 4.38 12.88 6.63
CA LEU A 43 5.49 13.44 7.40
C LEU A 43 6.33 14.44 6.58
N ARG A 44 6.44 14.20 5.28
CA ARG A 44 7.18 15.01 4.31
C ARG A 44 6.71 14.69 2.88
N ASN A 45 7.12 15.55 1.95
CA ASN A 45 6.98 15.28 0.52
C ASN A 45 7.68 13.96 0.13
N PHE A 46 7.12 13.29 -0.87
CA PHE A 46 7.64 12.04 -1.39
C PHE A 46 7.62 12.04 -2.92
N GLU A 47 8.52 11.28 -3.52
CA GLU A 47 8.55 11.13 -4.98
C GLU A 47 7.36 10.30 -5.46
N LYS A 48 6.72 10.71 -6.56
CA LYS A 48 5.59 9.97 -7.16
C LYS A 48 5.96 8.52 -7.48
N ALA A 49 7.22 8.26 -7.80
CA ALA A 49 7.76 6.92 -8.00
C ALA A 49 7.50 5.97 -6.82
N LYS A 50 7.43 6.47 -5.58
CA LYS A 50 7.17 5.66 -4.36
C LYS A 50 5.80 4.99 -4.36
N ILE A 51 4.81 5.56 -5.05
CA ILE A 51 3.45 5.00 -5.14
C ILE A 51 3.13 4.43 -6.53
N GLN A 52 4.07 4.56 -7.48
CA GLN A 52 3.94 4.03 -8.85
C GLN A 52 4.92 2.89 -9.13
N CYS A 53 5.49 2.31 -8.08
CA CYS A 53 6.37 1.16 -8.16
C CYS A 53 5.66 -0.01 -8.85
N ARG A 54 6.39 -0.73 -9.70
CA ARG A 54 5.93 -2.01 -10.26
C ARG A 54 5.79 -3.05 -9.13
N GLN A 55 4.66 -3.77 -9.12
CA GLN A 55 4.47 -4.92 -8.23
C GLN A 55 5.46 -6.05 -8.57
N SER A 56 5.70 -6.95 -7.60
CA SER A 56 6.56 -8.12 -7.81
C SER A 56 6.07 -8.96 -9.01
N GLU A 57 6.97 -9.75 -9.59
CA GLU A 57 6.60 -10.64 -10.70
C GLU A 57 5.55 -11.66 -10.24
N ASP A 58 5.71 -12.21 -9.03
CA ASP A 58 4.77 -13.17 -8.41
C ASP A 58 3.36 -12.60 -8.25
N THR A 59 3.22 -11.38 -7.69
CA THR A 59 1.91 -10.74 -7.50
C THR A 59 1.20 -10.53 -8.84
N ARG A 60 1.93 -10.20 -9.90
CA ARG A 60 1.35 -9.97 -11.23
C ARG A 60 0.97 -11.29 -11.91
N MET A 61 1.77 -12.34 -11.73
CA MET A 61 1.42 -13.68 -12.20
C MET A 61 0.16 -14.21 -11.51
N GLU A 62 0.04 -13.96 -10.20
CA GLU A 62 -1.14 -14.32 -9.43
C GLU A 62 -2.38 -13.53 -9.87
N ALA A 63 -2.25 -12.22 -10.09
CA ALA A 63 -3.33 -11.40 -10.63
C ALA A 63 -3.81 -11.92 -12.00
N LYS A 64 -2.88 -12.30 -12.89
CA LYS A 64 -3.22 -12.92 -14.19
C LYS A 64 -3.94 -14.25 -14.01
N ARG A 65 -3.49 -15.10 -13.08
CA ARG A 65 -4.14 -16.38 -12.77
C ARG A 65 -5.58 -16.17 -12.27
N LEU A 66 -5.79 -15.21 -11.37
CA LEU A 66 -7.10 -14.87 -10.82
C LEU A 66 -8.05 -14.33 -11.89
N GLU A 67 -7.57 -13.49 -12.82
CA GLU A 67 -8.40 -12.99 -13.92
C GLU A 67 -8.82 -14.12 -14.87
N LEU A 68 -7.92 -15.05 -15.18
CA LEU A 68 -8.26 -16.24 -15.98
C LEU A 68 -9.32 -17.13 -15.30
N LEU A 69 -9.27 -17.25 -13.97
CA LEU A 69 -10.27 -17.99 -13.21
C LEU A 69 -11.63 -17.29 -13.22
N ARG A 70 -11.65 -15.97 -13.01
CA ARG A 70 -12.86 -15.14 -13.03
C ARG A 70 -13.63 -15.27 -14.35
N LEU A 71 -12.94 -15.39 -15.47
CA LEU A 71 -13.57 -15.54 -16.79
C LEU A 71 -14.15 -16.95 -17.04
N ARG A 72 -13.85 -17.93 -16.17
CA ARG A 72 -14.29 -19.33 -16.31
C ARG A 72 -15.42 -19.71 -15.34
N THR A 73 -15.82 -18.81 -14.46
CA THR A 73 -16.88 -18.97 -13.45
C THR A 73 -17.94 -17.91 -13.66
#